data_AF-A0A7J6S8P3-F1
#
_entry.id   AF-A0A7J6S8P3-F1
#
_cell.length_a   1.000
_cell.length_b   1.000
_cell.length_c   1.000
_cell.angle_alpha   90.00
_cell.angle_beta   90.00
_cell.angle_gamma   90.00
#
_symmetry.space_group_name_H-M   'P 1'
#
loop_
_entity.id
_entity.type
_entity.pdbx_description
1 polymer ?
#
loop_
_entity_poly.entity_id
_entity_poly.type
_entity_poly.pdbx_seq_one_letter_code
_entity_poly.pdbx_strand_id
1 'polypeptide(L)'
;MHLRRPCPMQQSPTCLAGVTQILGHPIPNTNDATSCQIIIPQKQLNRRSDVYVMMVSWAHNIAYKGKYVALVSTTVETNDPEREIMPALQLLGKIENKFVTISENYEPTDDGKADQLFVSKSYDATSHF
;
A
#
# COMPACT_ATOMS: atom_id res chain seq x y z
N MET A 1 -6.84 12.48 25.14
CA MET A 1 -6.61 12.17 23.71
C MET A 1 -5.94 10.81 23.67
N HIS A 2 -6.73 9.74 23.52
CA HIS A 2 -6.35 8.32 23.65
C HIS A 2 -5.71 7.74 22.37
N LEU A 3 -4.94 8.56 21.65
CA LEU A 3 -4.18 8.11 20.48
C LEU A 3 -2.70 8.15 20.84
N ARG A 4 -1.97 7.05 20.59
CA ARG A 4 -0.54 6.96 20.88
C ARG A 4 0.22 8.08 20.15
N ARG A 5 1.26 8.63 20.80
CA ARG A 5 2.23 9.60 20.23
C ARG A 5 3.12 8.93 19.16
N PRO A 6 3.67 9.70 18.20
CA PRO A 6 4.35 9.18 16.99
C PRO A 6 5.59 8.35 17.31
N CYS A 7 5.92 7.46 16.37
CA CYS A 7 6.91 6.38 16.48
C CYS A 7 8.31 6.82 16.97
N PRO A 8 8.75 6.40 18.18
CA PRO A 8 10.15 6.12 18.44
C PRO A 8 10.45 4.69 17.94
N MET A 9 11.62 4.47 17.31
CA MET A 9 12.08 3.22 16.67
C MET A 9 12.21 1.97 17.58
N GLN A 10 11.32 1.76 18.55
CA GLN A 10 11.20 0.54 19.32
C GLN A 10 9.75 0.37 19.79
N GLN A 11 9.08 -0.70 19.35
CA GLN A 11 7.74 -1.20 19.75
C GLN A 11 6.53 -0.60 18.97
N SER A 12 6.65 -0.75 17.64
CA SER A 12 5.69 -0.72 16.51
C SER A 12 4.23 -0.25 16.69
N PRO A 13 3.86 0.88 16.06
CA PRO A 13 2.81 0.89 15.05
C PRO A 13 3.39 0.37 13.71
N THR A 14 2.65 -0.49 13.04
CA THR A 14 3.01 -1.01 11.71
C THR A 14 2.98 0.16 10.72
N CYS A 15 4.13 0.59 10.19
CA CYS A 15 4.14 1.61 9.14
C CYS A 15 3.76 0.97 7.81
N LEU A 16 2.92 1.64 7.03
CA LEU A 16 2.51 1.24 5.70
C LEU A 16 3.23 2.11 4.68
N ALA A 17 3.96 1.48 3.77
CA ALA A 17 4.49 2.17 2.60
C ALA A 17 3.49 2.00 1.47
N GLY A 18 2.92 3.12 1.01
CA GLY A 18 2.04 3.20 -0.15
C GLY A 18 2.72 4.05 -1.22
N VAL A 19 2.92 3.48 -2.41
CA VAL A 19 3.46 4.24 -3.55
C VAL A 19 2.47 4.19 -4.69
N THR A 20 1.96 5.36 -5.05
CA THR A 20 1.04 5.55 -6.17
C THR A 20 1.85 5.96 -7.39
N GLN A 21 1.63 5.28 -8.51
CA GLN A 21 2.31 5.54 -9.77
C GLN A 21 1.31 5.86 -10.87
N ILE A 22 1.67 6.82 -11.73
CA ILE A 22 0.95 7.06 -12.99
C ILE A 22 1.72 6.36 -14.11
N LEU A 23 1.02 5.54 -14.88
CA LEU A 23 1.56 4.80 -16.02
C LEU A 23 0.85 5.22 -17.31
N GLY A 24 1.60 5.22 -18.40
CA GLY A 24 1.09 5.44 -19.77
C GLY A 24 0.71 4.15 -20.51
N HIS A 25 0.74 3.00 -19.83
CA HIS A 25 0.50 1.68 -20.40
C HIS A 25 -0.04 0.71 -19.34
N PRO A 26 -0.71 -0.40 -19.72
CA PRO A 26 -1.06 -1.46 -18.78
C PRO A 26 0.19 -2.12 -18.21
N ILE A 27 0.08 -2.74 -17.04
CA ILE A 27 1.21 -3.47 -16.44
C ILE A 27 1.62 -4.62 -17.39
N PRO A 28 2.91 -4.78 -17.74
CA PRO A 28 3.38 -5.89 -18.57
C PRO A 28 2.93 -7.26 -18.05
N ASN A 29 2.72 -8.21 -18.96
CA ASN A 29 2.28 -9.58 -18.64
C ASN A 29 0.90 -9.69 -17.95
N THR A 30 0.04 -8.67 -18.08
CA THR A 30 -1.34 -8.69 -17.56
C THR A 30 -2.40 -8.79 -18.66
N ASN A 31 -2.01 -9.23 -19.88
CA ASN A 31 -2.90 -9.32 -21.04
C ASN A 31 -3.63 -8.00 -21.35
N ASP A 32 -2.90 -6.90 -21.30
CA ASP A 32 -3.40 -5.53 -21.51
C ASP A 32 -4.63 -5.16 -20.65
N ALA A 33 -4.72 -5.72 -19.44
CA ALA A 33 -5.84 -5.47 -18.55
C ALA A 33 -6.00 -3.98 -18.19
N THR A 34 -7.25 -3.54 -18.07
CA THR A 34 -7.62 -2.18 -17.64
C THR A 34 -7.63 -2.02 -16.11
N SER A 35 -7.59 -3.14 -15.38
CA SER A 35 -7.39 -3.21 -13.94
C SER A 35 -6.86 -4.60 -13.57
N CYS A 36 -6.02 -4.68 -12.55
CA CYS A 36 -5.57 -5.96 -12.01
C CYS A 36 -5.12 -5.84 -10.56
N GLN A 37 -4.99 -7.01 -9.92
CA GLN A 37 -4.35 -7.17 -8.64
C GLN A 37 -3.20 -8.16 -8.79
N ILE A 38 -2.04 -7.79 -8.26
CA ILE A 38 -0.86 -8.65 -8.17
C ILE A 38 -0.50 -8.76 -6.69
N ILE A 39 -0.34 -9.99 -6.22
CA ILE A 39 0.13 -10.28 -4.87
C ILE A 39 1.51 -10.90 -5.02
N ILE A 40 2.50 -10.34 -4.35
CA ILE A 40 3.84 -10.92 -4.24
C ILE A 40 3.96 -11.54 -2.84
N PRO A 41 3.92 -12.87 -2.72
CA PRO A 41 3.95 -13.53 -1.42
C PRO A 41 5.26 -13.25 -0.68
N GLN A 42 5.17 -13.00 0.62
CA GLN A 42 6.29 -12.64 1.50
C GLN A 42 7.49 -13.59 1.38
N LYS A 43 7.21 -14.90 1.17
CA LYS A 43 8.25 -15.93 1.02
C LYS A 43 9.07 -15.78 -0.26
N GLN A 44 8.52 -15.21 -1.33
CA GLN A 44 9.26 -14.93 -2.57
C GLN A 44 10.27 -13.79 -2.40
N LEU A 45 10.07 -12.94 -1.40
CA LEU A 45 10.88 -11.76 -1.13
C LEU A 45 11.71 -11.88 0.17
N ASN A 46 11.66 -13.02 0.86
CA ASN A 46 12.24 -13.21 2.20
C ASN A 46 11.78 -12.17 3.22
N ARG A 47 10.48 -11.83 3.19
CA ARG A 47 9.81 -10.87 4.08
C ARG A 47 8.85 -11.56 5.03
N ARG A 48 8.34 -10.81 6.02
CA ARG A 48 7.25 -11.26 6.91
C ARG A 48 5.86 -10.86 6.41
N SER A 49 5.78 -9.90 5.49
CA SER A 49 4.56 -9.33 4.95
C SER A 49 4.57 -9.36 3.42
N ASP A 50 3.40 -9.62 2.84
CA ASP A 50 3.20 -9.60 1.39
C ASP A 50 3.35 -8.17 0.83
N VAL A 51 3.59 -8.08 -0.48
CA VAL A 51 3.52 -6.82 -1.24
C VAL A 51 2.35 -6.90 -2.19
N TYR A 52 1.47 -5.91 -2.14
CA TYR A 52 0.28 -5.81 -2.97
C TYR A 52 0.50 -4.75 -4.05
N VAL A 53 0.05 -5.06 -5.26
CA VAL A 53 -0.05 -4.09 -6.36
C VAL A 53 -1.48 -4.11 -6.85
N MET A 54 -2.15 -2.97 -6.81
CA MET A 54 -3.44 -2.76 -7.45
C MET A 54 -3.23 -1.79 -8.61
N MET A 55 -3.78 -2.11 -9.77
CA MET A 55 -3.83 -1.18 -10.89
C MET A 55 -5.27 -1.00 -11.34
N VAL A 56 -5.64 0.26 -11.53
CA VAL A 56 -6.91 0.70 -12.12
C VAL A 56 -6.60 1.78 -13.15
N SER A 57 -7.54 2.06 -14.04
CA SER A 57 -7.29 2.95 -15.18
C SER A 57 -8.46 3.87 -15.48
N TRP A 58 -8.32 4.65 -16.55
CA TRP A 58 -9.39 5.44 -17.15
C TRP A 58 -10.72 4.69 -17.33
N ALA A 59 -10.70 3.35 -17.49
CA ALA A 59 -11.92 2.54 -17.59
C ALA A 59 -12.81 2.64 -16.33
N HIS A 60 -12.23 3.03 -15.19
CA HIS A 60 -12.90 3.23 -13.91
C HIS A 60 -13.17 4.72 -13.61
N ASN A 61 -12.97 5.62 -14.58
CA ASN A 61 -13.12 7.08 -14.44
C ASN A 61 -12.26 7.73 -13.35
N ILE A 62 -11.12 7.11 -13.01
CA ILE A 62 -10.18 7.62 -12.00
C ILE A 62 -8.98 8.38 -12.59
N ALA A 63 -8.78 8.28 -13.92
CA ALA A 63 -7.63 8.85 -14.61
C ALA A 63 -8.02 9.29 -16.04
N TYR A 64 -7.20 10.17 -16.63
CA TYR A 64 -7.37 10.58 -18.03
C TYR A 64 -7.28 9.40 -19.00
N LYS A 65 -7.98 9.46 -20.14
CA LYS A 65 -8.02 8.37 -21.13
C LYS A 65 -6.61 7.92 -21.53
N GLY A 66 -6.37 6.61 -21.46
CA GLY A 66 -5.06 6.01 -21.75
C GLY A 66 -4.06 6.05 -20.59
N LYS A 67 -4.45 6.58 -19.41
CA LYS A 67 -3.64 6.55 -18.19
C LYS A 67 -4.12 5.49 -17.21
N TYR A 68 -3.16 5.01 -16.44
CA TYR A 68 -3.32 3.97 -15.43
C TYR A 68 -2.74 4.48 -14.12
N VAL A 69 -3.37 4.10 -13.01
CA VAL A 69 -2.90 4.36 -11.66
C VAL A 69 -2.61 3.02 -11.01
N ALA A 70 -1.35 2.82 -10.64
CA ALA A 70 -0.93 1.68 -9.83
C ALA A 70 -0.72 2.15 -8.39
N LEU A 71 -1.04 1.29 -7.44
CA LEU A 71 -0.76 1.46 -6.02
C LEU A 71 0.00 0.22 -5.56
N VAL A 72 1.21 0.43 -5.04
CA VAL A 72 2.02 -0.59 -4.39
C VAL A 72 1.96 -0.38 -2.89
N SER A 73 1.55 -1.38 -2.13
CA SER A 73 1.46 -1.32 -0.67
C SER A 73 2.12 -2.50 0.02
N THR A 74 2.78 -2.25 1.15
CA THR A 74 3.30 -3.28 2.06
C THR A 74 3.49 -2.71 3.47
N THR A 75 3.60 -3.61 4.44
CA THR A 75 4.06 -3.29 5.80
C THR A 75 5.57 -3.05 5.79
N VAL A 76 6.01 -1.92 6.33
CA VAL A 76 7.44 -1.57 6.46
C VAL A 76 8.10 -2.46 7.51
N GLU A 77 9.20 -3.11 7.12
CA GLU A 77 9.96 -4.03 7.98
C GLU A 77 11.39 -3.55 8.28
N THR A 78 11.86 -2.53 7.55
CA THR A 78 13.23 -2.03 7.59
C THR A 78 13.26 -0.49 7.62
N ASN A 79 14.46 0.08 7.78
CA ASN A 79 14.66 1.54 7.71
C ASN A 79 14.74 2.07 6.26
N ASP A 80 14.57 1.21 5.26
CA ASP A 80 14.63 1.55 3.84
C ASP A 80 13.37 1.05 3.10
N PRO A 81 12.21 1.69 3.31
CA PRO A 81 10.92 1.23 2.81
C PRO A 81 10.85 1.24 1.27
N GLU A 82 11.61 2.10 0.60
CA GLU A 82 11.65 2.11 -0.87
C GLU A 82 12.27 0.82 -1.43
N ARG A 83 13.28 0.24 -0.78
CA ARG A 83 13.86 -1.04 -1.20
C ARG A 83 12.89 -2.20 -1.09
N GLU A 84 11.99 -2.17 -0.11
CA GLU A 84 11.05 -3.25 0.14
C GLU A 84 10.05 -3.44 -1.00
N ILE A 85 9.71 -2.34 -1.70
CA ILE A 85 8.76 -2.31 -2.81
C ILE A 85 9.42 -2.39 -4.19
N MET A 86 10.75 -2.32 -4.28
CA MET A 86 11.49 -2.40 -5.55
C MET A 86 11.09 -3.58 -6.44
N PRO A 87 10.90 -4.81 -5.92
CA PRO A 87 10.46 -5.94 -6.72
C PRO A 87 9.11 -5.69 -7.42
N ALA A 88 8.17 -5.02 -6.73
CA ALA A 88 6.89 -4.66 -7.31
C ALA A 88 7.01 -3.54 -8.34
N LEU A 89 7.85 -2.52 -8.07
CA LEU A 89 8.08 -1.42 -9.01
C LEU A 89 8.66 -1.90 -10.35
N GLN A 90 9.52 -2.92 -10.32
CA GLN A 90 10.09 -3.53 -11.52
C GLN A 90 9.04 -4.20 -12.42
N LEU A 91 7.91 -4.64 -11.86
CA LEU A 91 6.81 -5.21 -12.64
C LEU A 91 6.02 -4.15 -13.41
N LEU A 92 6.04 -2.88 -12.97
CA LEU A 92 5.18 -1.82 -13.52
C LEU A 92 5.62 -1.29 -14.89
N GLY A 93 6.85 -1.60 -15.34
CA GLY A 93 7.41 -1.03 -16.57
C GLY A 93 7.77 0.45 -16.42
N LYS A 94 7.48 1.27 -17.44
CA LYS A 94 7.84 2.69 -17.46
C LYS A 94 6.87 3.51 -16.60
N ILE A 95 7.37 4.04 -15.49
CA ILE A 95 6.63 4.92 -14.59
C ILE A 95 6.77 6.37 -15.06
N GLU A 96 5.66 7.11 -15.21
CA GLU A 96 5.68 8.53 -15.56
C GLU A 96 5.87 9.41 -14.32
N ASN A 97 5.12 9.11 -13.25
CA ASN A 97 5.19 9.82 -11.97
C ASN A 97 5.07 8.83 -10.81
N LYS A 98 5.76 9.14 -9.70
CA LYS A 98 5.78 8.35 -8.47
C LYS A 98 5.43 9.26 -7.28
N PHE A 99 4.48 8.84 -6.46
CA PHE A 99 4.07 9.53 -5.24
C PHE A 99 4.20 8.56 -4.06
N VAL A 100 5.06 8.88 -3.10
CA VAL A 100 5.36 8.01 -1.95
C VAL A 100 4.64 8.55 -0.72
N THR A 101 3.93 7.68 -0.02
CA THR A 101 3.27 7.96 1.27
C THR A 101 3.69 6.90 2.27
N ILE A 102 4.06 7.33 3.48
CA ILE A 102 4.30 6.43 4.60
C ILE A 102 3.31 6.83 5.70
N SER A 103 2.50 5.86 6.12
CA SER A 103 1.44 6.07 7.11
C SER A 103 1.66 5.18 8.33
N GLU A 104 1.39 5.70 9.53
CA GLU A 104 1.36 4.89 10.74
C GLU A 104 -0.01 4.23 10.89
N ASN A 105 -0.04 2.93 11.23
CA ASN A 105 -1.29 2.23 11.55
C ASN A 105 -1.59 2.31 13.04
N TYR A 106 -2.79 2.76 13.38
CA TYR A 106 -3.32 2.84 14.73
C TYR A 106 -4.47 1.85 14.95
N GLU A 107 -4.58 1.36 16.18
CA GLU A 107 -5.69 0.57 16.68
C GLU A 107 -6.21 1.14 18.01
N PRO A 108 -7.50 0.96 18.33
CA PRO A 108 -8.06 1.43 19.60
C PRO A 108 -7.39 0.73 20.78
N THR A 109 -7.21 1.46 21.89
CA THR A 109 -6.61 0.92 23.12
C THR A 109 -7.57 0.07 23.95
N ASP A 110 -8.86 0.16 23.67
CA ASP A 110 -9.95 -0.49 24.39
C ASP A 110 -11.15 -0.76 23.45
N ASP A 111 -12.21 -1.35 23.98
CA ASP A 111 -13.42 -1.69 23.21
C ASP A 111 -14.52 -0.62 23.28
N GLY A 112 -14.25 0.55 23.87
CA GLY A 112 -15.17 1.66 24.00
C GLY A 112 -16.39 1.41 24.90
N LYS A 113 -16.51 0.26 25.59
CA LYS A 113 -17.74 -0.04 26.35
C LYS A 113 -17.89 0.82 27.60
N ALA A 114 -16.78 1.17 28.25
CA ALA A 114 -16.79 1.92 29.50
C ALA A 114 -17.17 3.39 29.31
N ASP A 115 -16.75 4.01 28.22
CA ASP A 115 -16.91 5.44 27.93
C ASP A 115 -17.81 5.73 26.71
N GLN A 116 -18.27 4.68 26.01
CA GLN A 116 -19.07 4.73 24.78
C GLN A 116 -18.33 5.41 23.61
N LEU A 117 -16.99 5.36 23.61
CA LEU A 117 -16.14 5.88 22.54
C LEU A 117 -15.62 4.74 21.65
N PHE A 118 -16.22 4.57 20.46
CA PHE A 118 -15.80 3.52 19.52
C PHE A 118 -14.90 4.10 18.42
N VAL A 119 -13.62 3.72 18.42
CA VAL A 119 -12.62 4.20 17.45
C VAL A 119 -12.28 3.09 16.44
N SER A 120 -12.33 3.41 15.15
CA SER A 120 -11.98 2.47 14.08
C SER A 120 -10.47 2.22 13.99
N LYS A 121 -10.08 1.03 13.52
CA LYS A 121 -8.70 0.74 13.14
C LYS A 121 -8.30 1.50 11.87
N SER A 122 -7.01 1.76 11.74
CA SER A 122 -6.44 2.23 10.47
C SER A 122 -6.54 1.13 9.41
N TYR A 123 -6.62 1.52 8.13
CA TYR A 123 -6.54 0.57 7.02
C TYR A 123 -5.15 -0.06 6.98
N ASP A 124 -5.11 -1.38 6.78
CA ASP A 124 -3.85 -2.10 6.64
C ASP A 124 -3.34 -2.07 5.19
N ALA A 125 -2.26 -2.82 4.92
CA ALA A 125 -1.61 -2.81 3.61
C ALA A 125 -2.34 -3.62 2.54
N THR A 126 -3.39 -4.34 2.90
CA THR A 126 -4.09 -5.22 1.96
C THR A 126 -4.84 -4.40 0.90
N SER A 127 -4.95 -4.97 -0.30
CA SER A 127 -5.64 -4.34 -1.43
C SER A 127 -7.15 -4.64 -1.48
N HIS A 128 -7.71 -5.20 -0.42
CA HIS A 128 -9.12 -5.60 -0.32
C HIS A 128 -9.68 -5.22 1.06
N PHE A 129 -11.00 -5.26 1.21
CA PHE A 129 -11.71 -4.98 2.47
C PHE A 129 -12.01 -6.27 3.24
#